data_AF-A0A969M8U1-F1
#
_entry.id   AF-A0A969M8U1-F1
#
_cell.length_a   1.000
_cell.length_b   1.000
_cell.length_c   1.000
_cell.angle_alpha   90.00
_cell.angle_beta   90.00
_cell.angle_gamma   90.00
#
_symmetry.space_group_name_H-M   'P 1'
#
loop_
_entity.id
_entity.type
_entity.pdbx_description
1 polymer ?
#
loop_
_entity_poly.entity_id
_entity_poly.type
_entity_poly.pdbx_seq_one_letter_code
_entity_poly.pdbx_strand_id
1 'polypeptide(L)'
;MRRLHRGTQRQGSAEYQRLIGFVEGYLSAANRYEPNTFDLSPWHNAAAFDLIVGKHCTEHPDDLIVAVVQKMVGALRPVRVAEYSPLVEVGTGENRAFVYQTILKRAQAALSARGLYGGAEDGVFSPPMRDALIAFQRSANLYETGVPDPATLWTLLNP
;
A
#
# COMPACT_ATOMS: atom_id res chain seq x y z
N MET A 1 -3.62 -27.02 8.87
CA MET A 1 -3.66 -26.03 7.77
C MET A 1 -5.10 -25.57 7.59
N ARG A 2 -5.42 -24.29 7.84
CA ARG A 2 -6.81 -23.81 7.82
C ARG A 2 -7.29 -23.66 6.37
N ARG A 3 -8.25 -24.49 5.95
CA ARG A 3 -8.98 -24.34 4.68
C ARG A 3 -10.12 -23.34 4.88
N LEU A 4 -10.25 -22.35 4.01
CA LEU A 4 -11.28 -21.32 4.05
C LEU A 4 -12.57 -21.83 3.39
N HIS A 5 -13.23 -22.83 3.98
CA HIS A 5 -14.38 -23.47 3.32
C HIS A 5 -15.70 -22.67 3.29
N ARG A 6 -15.74 -21.39 3.68
CA ARG A 6 -16.95 -20.54 3.55
C ARG A 6 -16.55 -19.06 3.40
N GLY A 7 -16.25 -18.66 2.17
CA GLY A 7 -15.62 -17.37 1.83
C GLY A 7 -16.42 -16.10 2.13
N THR A 8 -17.73 -16.15 2.37
CA THR A 8 -18.56 -14.92 2.43
C THR A 8 -19.16 -14.60 3.81
N GLN A 9 -19.16 -15.53 4.78
CA GLN A 9 -19.79 -15.33 6.10
C GLN A 9 -18.82 -14.90 7.22
N ARG A 10 -17.56 -14.55 6.91
CA ARG A 10 -16.52 -14.30 7.93
C ARG A 10 -15.79 -12.96 7.86
N GLN A 11 -16.03 -12.12 6.85
CA GLN A 11 -15.47 -10.77 6.85
C GLN A 11 -16.01 -10.01 8.08
N GLY A 12 -15.12 -9.73 9.04
CA GLY A 12 -15.46 -9.14 10.34
C GLY A 12 -15.49 -10.11 11.54
N SER A 13 -15.32 -11.42 11.34
CA SER A 13 -15.22 -12.37 12.46
C SER A 13 -13.85 -12.26 13.17
N ALA A 14 -13.79 -12.61 14.46
CA ALA A 14 -12.53 -12.63 15.21
C ALA A 14 -11.50 -13.61 14.62
N GLU A 15 -11.94 -14.68 13.96
CA GLU A 15 -11.06 -15.59 13.20
C GLU A 15 -10.45 -14.90 11.98
N TYR A 16 -11.24 -14.08 11.29
CA TYR A 16 -10.81 -13.37 10.11
C TYR A 16 -9.86 -12.22 10.45
N GLN A 17 -10.14 -11.46 11.52
CA GLN A 17 -9.21 -10.45 12.05
C GLN A 17 -7.87 -11.07 12.46
N ARG A 18 -7.88 -12.26 13.09
CA ARG A 18 -6.65 -13.01 13.37
C ARG A 18 -5.92 -13.45 12.10
N LEU A 19 -6.64 -13.72 11.02
CA LEU A 19 -6.06 -14.04 9.73
C LEU A 19 -5.37 -12.80 9.11
N ILE A 20 -6.00 -11.62 9.14
CA ILE A 20 -5.35 -10.37 8.69
C ILE A 20 -4.12 -10.05 9.54
N GLY A 21 -4.19 -10.20 10.87
CA GLY A 21 -3.02 -10.05 11.73
C GLY A 21 -1.90 -11.05 11.41
N PHE A 22 -2.24 -12.27 10.98
CA PHE A 22 -1.25 -13.22 10.46
C PHE A 22 -0.59 -12.70 9.17
N VAL A 23 -1.35 -12.11 8.24
CA VAL A 23 -0.81 -11.52 7.01
C VAL A 23 0.16 -10.39 7.34
N GLU A 24 -0.24 -9.45 8.19
CA GLU A 24 0.60 -8.33 8.63
C GLU A 24 1.89 -8.82 9.31
N GLY A 25 1.77 -9.78 10.22
CA GLY A 25 2.92 -10.37 10.91
C GLY A 25 3.86 -11.11 9.97
N TYR A 26 3.34 -11.83 8.98
CA TYR A 26 4.16 -12.52 7.98
C TYR A 26 4.93 -11.53 7.10
N LEU A 27 4.27 -10.48 6.60
CA LEU A 27 4.93 -9.46 5.78
C LEU A 27 5.95 -8.65 6.59
N SER A 28 5.64 -8.35 7.85
CA SER A 28 6.60 -7.73 8.78
C SER A 28 7.83 -8.62 9.00
N ALA A 29 7.64 -9.92 9.15
CA ALA A 29 8.76 -10.87 9.25
C ALA A 29 9.57 -10.92 7.94
N ALA A 30 8.92 -10.80 6.78
CA ALA A 30 9.59 -10.77 5.48
C ALA A 30 10.57 -9.58 5.35
N ASN A 31 10.32 -8.45 6.01
CA ASN A 31 11.29 -7.34 6.08
C ASN A 31 12.67 -7.80 6.61
N ARG A 32 12.69 -8.78 7.52
CA ARG A 32 13.93 -9.32 8.09
C ARG A 32 14.64 -10.33 7.17
N TYR A 33 13.88 -11.12 6.42
CA TYR A 33 14.40 -12.29 5.71
C TYR A 33 14.60 -12.06 4.21
N GLU A 34 13.94 -11.05 3.64
CA GLU A 34 14.12 -10.67 2.25
C GLU A 34 15.37 -9.79 2.07
N PRO A 35 16.27 -10.11 1.14
CA PRO A 35 17.45 -9.29 0.88
C PRO A 35 17.04 -7.89 0.40
N ASN A 36 17.82 -6.89 0.80
CA ASN A 36 17.63 -5.48 0.40
C ASN A 36 16.19 -5.01 0.65
N THR A 37 15.65 -5.26 1.85
CA THR A 37 14.29 -4.90 2.24
C THR A 37 14.32 -4.24 3.60
N PHE A 38 13.94 -2.97 3.65
CA PHE A 38 13.67 -2.25 4.90
C PHE A 38 12.20 -2.35 5.26
N ASP A 39 11.33 -2.11 4.26
CA ASP A 39 9.87 -2.25 4.39
C ASP A 39 9.27 -2.80 3.10
N LEU A 40 8.70 -3.99 3.16
CA LEU A 40 8.07 -4.70 2.05
C LEU A 40 6.68 -4.15 1.72
N SER A 41 6.00 -3.55 2.69
CA SER A 41 4.63 -3.07 2.54
C SER A 41 4.46 -1.60 2.98
N PRO A 42 5.25 -0.67 2.40
CA PRO A 42 5.45 0.70 2.91
C PRO A 42 4.24 1.64 2.89
N TRP A 43 3.13 1.26 2.25
CA TRP A 43 1.87 2.03 2.25
C TRP A 43 0.62 1.15 2.43
N HIS A 44 0.81 -0.14 2.74
CA HIS A 44 -0.32 -1.04 3.00
C HIS A 44 -0.63 -1.06 4.49
N ASN A 45 -1.91 -1.19 4.84
CA ASN A 45 -2.37 -1.36 6.20
C ASN A 45 -3.31 -2.58 6.29
N ALA A 46 -3.78 -2.91 7.49
CA ALA A 46 -4.74 -3.99 7.71
C ALA A 46 -5.96 -3.93 6.77
N ALA A 47 -6.51 -2.74 6.51
CA ALA A 47 -7.66 -2.57 5.62
C ALA A 47 -7.31 -2.86 4.15
N ALA A 48 -6.13 -2.45 3.68
CA ALA A 48 -5.66 -2.79 2.35
C ALA A 48 -5.46 -4.30 2.19
N PHE A 49 -4.85 -4.95 3.19
CA PHE A 49 -4.69 -6.41 3.16
C PHE A 49 -6.01 -7.15 3.25
N ASP A 50 -6.96 -6.65 4.04
CA ASP A 50 -8.33 -7.18 4.10
C ASP A 50 -8.98 -7.17 2.71
N LEU A 51 -8.90 -6.06 1.99
CA LEU A 51 -9.43 -5.97 0.62
C LEU A 51 -8.74 -6.94 -0.34
N ILE A 52 -7.39 -6.96 -0.35
CA ILE A 52 -6.60 -7.80 -1.25
C ILE A 52 -6.88 -9.28 -0.99
N VAL A 53 -6.79 -9.70 0.27
CA VAL A 53 -6.96 -11.10 0.68
C VAL A 53 -8.42 -11.52 0.55
N GLY A 54 -9.37 -10.66 0.92
CA GLY A 54 -10.80 -10.92 0.81
C GLY A 54 -11.23 -11.12 -0.64
N LYS A 55 -10.74 -10.29 -1.56
CA LYS A 55 -10.96 -10.48 -3.00
C LYS A 55 -10.39 -11.80 -3.49
N HIS A 56 -9.12 -12.09 -3.19
CA HIS A 56 -8.47 -13.34 -3.59
C HIS A 56 -9.23 -14.57 -3.08
N CYS A 57 -9.64 -14.56 -1.81
CA CYS A 57 -10.36 -15.69 -1.21
C CYS A 57 -11.76 -15.89 -1.81
N THR A 58 -12.38 -14.84 -2.34
CA THR A 58 -13.67 -14.93 -3.03
C THR A 58 -13.51 -15.59 -4.40
N GLU A 59 -12.43 -15.24 -5.11
CA GLU A 59 -12.13 -15.76 -6.46
C GLU A 59 -11.45 -17.14 -6.42
N HIS A 60 -10.71 -17.45 -5.36
CA HIS A 60 -9.89 -18.65 -5.20
C HIS A 60 -10.07 -19.28 -3.80
N PRO A 61 -11.25 -19.85 -3.50
CA PRO A 61 -11.61 -20.29 -2.14
C PRO A 61 -10.78 -21.49 -1.61
N ASP A 62 -10.15 -22.24 -2.50
CA ASP A 62 -9.35 -23.42 -2.14
C ASP A 62 -7.87 -23.12 -1.90
N ASP A 63 -7.43 -21.89 -2.18
CA ASP A 63 -6.03 -21.49 -1.98
C ASP A 63 -5.69 -21.41 -0.48
N LEU A 64 -4.49 -21.89 -0.14
CA LEU A 64 -3.97 -21.78 1.22
C LEU A 64 -3.48 -20.36 1.47
N ILE A 65 -4.01 -19.71 2.52
CA ILE A 65 -3.61 -18.34 2.87
C ILE A 65 -2.10 -18.14 2.99
N VAL A 66 -1.37 -19.11 3.57
CA VAL A 66 0.09 -19.03 3.68
C VAL A 66 0.79 -18.97 2.31
N ALA A 67 0.27 -19.72 1.32
CA ALA A 67 0.81 -19.70 -0.04
C ALA A 67 0.48 -18.38 -0.73
N VAL A 68 -0.71 -17.82 -0.48
CA VAL A 68 -1.10 -16.49 -0.98
C VAL A 68 -0.18 -15.42 -0.42
N VAL A 69 0.05 -15.40 0.90
CA VAL A 69 0.94 -14.40 1.53
C VAL A 69 2.39 -14.56 1.07
N GLN A 70 2.88 -15.79 0.87
CA GLN A 70 4.21 -15.99 0.28
C GLN A 70 4.31 -15.47 -1.16
N LYS A 71 3.25 -15.61 -1.98
CA LYS A 71 3.20 -14.96 -3.30
C LYS A 71 3.18 -13.44 -3.18
N MET A 72 2.48 -12.88 -2.18
CA MET A 72 2.49 -11.45 -1.92
C MET A 72 3.90 -10.92 -1.63
N VAL A 73 4.74 -11.67 -0.91
CA VAL A 73 6.15 -11.27 -0.71
C VAL A 73 6.87 -11.08 -2.04
N GLY A 74 6.71 -12.04 -2.97
CA GLY A 74 7.26 -11.94 -4.32
C GLY A 74 6.71 -10.73 -5.09
N ALA A 75 5.40 -10.50 -5.02
CA ALA A 75 4.72 -9.42 -5.73
C ALA A 75 5.06 -8.02 -5.19
N LEU A 76 5.31 -7.89 -3.88
CA LEU A 76 5.61 -6.61 -3.24
C LEU A 76 7.09 -6.21 -3.35
N ARG A 77 7.97 -7.15 -3.70
CA ARG A 77 9.41 -6.87 -3.84
C ARG A 77 9.73 -5.68 -4.75
N PRO A 78 9.18 -5.52 -5.96
CA PRO A 78 9.53 -4.39 -6.83
C PRO A 78 9.17 -3.02 -6.24
N VAL A 79 8.14 -2.98 -5.38
CA VAL A 79 7.58 -1.75 -4.82
C VAL A 79 8.04 -1.47 -3.38
N ARG A 80 8.85 -2.36 -2.80
CA ARG A 80 9.39 -2.22 -1.43
C ARG A 80 10.26 -0.98 -1.22
N VAL A 81 10.42 -0.57 0.02
CA VAL A 81 11.50 0.31 0.47
C VAL A 81 12.71 -0.58 0.80
N ALA A 82 13.79 -0.45 0.02
CA ALA A 82 14.93 -1.37 0.11
C ALA A 82 15.91 -1.02 1.23
N GLU A 83 16.00 0.26 1.57
CA GLU A 83 16.92 0.81 2.55
C GLU A 83 16.18 1.83 3.43
N TYR A 84 16.77 2.20 4.57
CA TYR A 84 16.16 3.18 5.45
C TYR A 84 15.76 4.46 4.71
N SER A 85 14.53 4.91 4.96
CA SER A 85 14.01 6.19 4.51
C SER A 85 13.31 6.84 5.70
N PRO A 86 13.47 8.16 5.93
CA PRO A 86 12.70 8.84 6.95
C PRO A 86 11.21 8.83 6.60
N LEU A 87 10.36 8.67 7.62
CA LEU A 87 8.93 8.94 7.55
C LEU A 87 8.70 10.44 7.68
N VAL A 88 7.89 10.99 6.78
CA VAL A 88 7.53 12.41 6.72
C VAL A 88 6.02 12.52 6.92
N GLU A 89 5.60 13.42 7.79
CA GLU A 89 4.19 13.79 7.90
C GLU A 89 3.82 14.71 6.73
N VAL A 90 2.73 14.38 6.05
CA VAL A 90 2.21 15.13 4.91
C VAL A 90 0.74 15.48 5.14
N GLY A 91 0.32 16.63 4.61
CA GLY A 91 -1.03 17.15 4.80
C GLY A 91 -1.27 17.73 6.20
N THR A 92 -2.53 17.95 6.56
CA THR A 92 -2.96 18.54 7.84
C THR A 92 -4.35 18.06 8.24
N GLY A 93 -4.67 18.13 9.54
CA GLY A 93 -6.01 17.81 10.05
C GLY A 93 -6.43 16.37 9.76
N GLU A 94 -7.62 16.20 9.19
CA GLU A 94 -8.17 14.88 8.81
C GLU A 94 -7.44 14.26 7.61
N ASN A 95 -6.85 15.09 6.75
CA ASN A 95 -6.10 14.66 5.57
C ASN A 95 -4.60 14.68 5.87
N ARG A 96 -4.16 13.87 6.84
CA ARG A 96 -2.73 13.68 7.16
C ARG A 96 -2.29 12.24 6.97
N ALA A 97 -1.05 12.03 6.55
CA ALA A 97 -0.45 10.72 6.41
C ALA A 97 1.04 10.74 6.78
N PHE A 98 1.57 9.58 7.19
CA PHE A 98 3.01 9.37 7.34
C PHE A 98 3.50 8.54 6.17
N VAL A 99 4.40 9.10 5.38
CA VAL A 99 4.89 8.48 4.14
C VAL A 99 6.40 8.57 4.09
N TYR A 100 7.06 7.48 3.68
CA TYR A 100 8.50 7.50 3.51
C TYR A 100 8.91 8.49 2.42
N GLN A 101 10.00 9.24 2.64
CA GLN A 101 10.55 10.15 1.64
C GLN A 101 10.81 9.46 0.28
N THR A 102 11.30 8.21 0.28
CA THR A 102 11.49 7.46 -0.97
C THR A 102 10.17 7.18 -1.72
N ILE A 103 9.05 7.06 -1.01
CA ILE A 103 7.72 6.90 -1.61
C ILE A 103 7.20 8.22 -2.15
N LEU A 104 7.50 9.34 -1.48
CA LEU A 104 7.23 10.67 -2.01
C LEU A 104 7.97 10.90 -3.34
N LYS A 105 9.25 10.50 -3.44
CA LYS A 105 10.02 10.56 -4.71
C LYS A 105 9.36 9.77 -5.84
N ARG A 106 8.94 8.52 -5.55
CA ARG A 106 8.25 7.67 -6.51
C ARG A 106 6.92 8.28 -6.95
N ALA A 107 6.16 8.85 -6.01
CA ALA A 107 4.91 9.54 -6.31
C ALA A 107 5.13 10.78 -7.19
N GLN A 108 6.15 11.60 -6.89
CA GLN A 108 6.53 12.74 -7.73
C GLN A 108 6.88 12.29 -9.15
N ALA A 109 7.73 11.27 -9.31
CA ALA A 109 8.09 10.71 -10.62
C ALA A 109 6.87 10.20 -11.39
N ALA A 110 5.97 9.49 -10.70
CA ALA A 110 4.73 8.96 -11.29
C ALA A 110 3.75 10.07 -11.72
N LEU A 111 3.67 11.18 -10.96
CA LEU A 111 2.87 12.35 -11.32
C LEU A 111 3.50 13.14 -12.46
N SER A 112 4.83 13.27 -12.48
CA SER A 112 5.58 13.92 -13.57
C SER A 112 5.44 13.17 -14.88
N ALA A 113 5.53 11.83 -14.87
CA ALA A 113 5.28 10.99 -16.03
C ALA A 113 3.86 11.14 -16.61
N ARG A 114 2.89 11.57 -15.79
CA ARG A 114 1.51 11.86 -16.18
C ARG A 114 1.28 13.34 -16.57
N GLY A 115 2.32 14.17 -16.54
CA GLY A 115 2.22 15.61 -16.82
C GLY A 115 1.50 16.41 -15.72
N LEU A 116 1.31 15.84 -14.54
CA LEU A 116 0.61 16.49 -13.41
C LEU A 116 1.55 17.24 -12.47
N TYR A 117 2.85 16.94 -12.49
CA TYR A 117 3.84 17.54 -11.60
C TYR A 117 5.09 17.99 -12.36
N GLY A 118 5.46 19.26 -12.21
CA GLY A 118 6.65 19.88 -12.83
C GLY A 118 7.74 20.30 -11.82
N GLY A 119 7.62 19.90 -10.56
CA GLY A 119 8.60 20.20 -9.52
C GLY A 119 9.74 19.17 -9.45
N ALA A 120 10.61 19.30 -8.45
CA ALA A 120 11.71 18.36 -8.23
C ALA A 120 11.22 17.03 -7.64
N GLU A 121 11.79 15.90 -8.09
CA GLU A 121 11.54 14.55 -7.55
C GLU A 121 12.44 14.27 -6.33
N ASP A 122 12.43 15.18 -5.36
CA ASP A 122 13.32 15.21 -4.19
C ASP A 122 12.73 14.56 -2.92
N GLY A 123 11.47 14.14 -2.98
CA GLY A 123 10.72 13.55 -1.87
C GLY A 123 10.19 14.58 -0.88
N VAL A 124 10.14 15.86 -1.25
CA VAL A 124 9.58 16.94 -0.44
C VAL A 124 8.10 17.15 -0.77
N PHE A 125 7.25 17.01 0.23
CA PHE A 125 5.84 17.33 0.11
C PHE A 125 5.64 18.85 0.08
N SER A 126 5.31 19.36 -1.10
CA SER A 126 5.20 20.80 -1.40
C SER A 126 3.80 21.15 -1.90
N PRO A 127 3.38 22.44 -1.85
CA PRO A 127 2.08 22.85 -2.40
C PRO A 127 1.85 22.40 -3.85
N PRO A 128 2.82 22.50 -4.79
CA PRO A 128 2.65 21.97 -6.14
C PRO A 128 2.46 20.45 -6.19
N MET A 129 3.08 19.68 -5.27
CA MET A 129 2.88 18.23 -5.19
C MET A 129 1.48 17.90 -4.69
N ARG A 130 0.98 18.62 -3.67
CA ARG A 130 -0.39 18.48 -3.18
C ARG A 130 -1.40 18.75 -4.30
N ASP A 131 -1.21 19.82 -5.06
CA ASP A 131 -2.12 20.19 -6.15
C ASP A 131 -2.09 19.14 -7.28
N ALA A 132 -0.91 18.57 -7.57
CA ALA A 132 -0.77 17.45 -8.50
C ALA A 132 -1.49 16.17 -8.00
N LEU A 133 -1.42 15.89 -6.70
CA LEU A 133 -2.13 14.76 -6.08
C LEU A 133 -3.65 14.94 -6.16
N ILE A 134 -4.18 16.14 -5.92
CA ILE A 134 -5.61 16.44 -6.07
C ILE A 134 -6.05 16.20 -7.52
N ALA A 135 -5.27 16.70 -8.49
CA ALA A 135 -5.57 16.49 -9.90
C ALA A 135 -5.57 14.99 -10.28
N PHE A 136 -4.58 14.24 -9.78
CA PHE A 136 -4.51 12.80 -9.96
C PHE A 136 -5.70 12.09 -9.32
N GLN A 137 -6.01 12.35 -8.05
CA GLN A 137 -7.12 11.74 -7.31
C GLN A 137 -8.45 11.99 -8.02
N ARG A 138 -8.70 13.22 -8.47
CA ARG A 138 -9.88 13.55 -9.28
C ARG A 138 -9.93 12.71 -10.56
N SER A 139 -8.83 12.62 -11.30
CA SER A 139 -8.77 11.84 -12.54
C SER A 139 -8.96 10.33 -12.32
N ALA A 140 -8.56 9.83 -11.15
CA ALA A 140 -8.67 8.44 -10.74
C ALA A 140 -9.98 8.14 -9.98
N ASN A 141 -10.89 9.13 -9.88
CA ASN A 141 -12.16 9.02 -9.15
C ASN A 141 -11.98 8.62 -7.66
N LEU A 142 -10.92 9.13 -7.03
CA LEU A 142 -10.59 8.99 -5.62
C LEU A 142 -11.05 10.22 -4.83
N TYR A 143 -11.10 10.11 -3.51
CA TYR A 143 -11.34 11.28 -2.65
C TYR A 143 -10.16 12.25 -2.74
N GLU A 144 -10.44 13.53 -3.01
CA GLU A 144 -9.45 14.58 -3.30
C GLU A 144 -8.77 15.09 -2.02
N THR A 145 -8.07 14.22 -1.29
CA THR A 145 -7.40 14.54 -0.02
C THR A 145 -6.16 15.42 -0.20
N GLY A 146 -5.56 15.40 -1.39
CA GLY A 146 -4.27 16.03 -1.67
C GLY A 146 -3.08 15.39 -0.96
N VAL A 147 -3.28 14.26 -0.27
CA VAL A 147 -2.19 13.48 0.34
C VAL A 147 -2.02 12.14 -0.38
N PRO A 148 -0.80 11.60 -0.45
CA PRO A 148 -0.54 10.27 -0.99
C PRO A 148 -0.96 9.18 0.02
N ASP A 149 -2.26 9.09 0.28
CA ASP A 149 -2.86 8.04 1.11
C ASP A 149 -2.74 6.64 0.44
N PRO A 150 -3.01 5.53 1.16
CA PRO A 150 -2.88 4.19 0.61
C PRO A 150 -3.64 3.96 -0.71
N ALA A 151 -4.84 4.51 -0.87
CA ALA A 151 -5.63 4.36 -2.09
C ALA A 151 -5.01 5.12 -3.27
N THR A 152 -4.49 6.33 -2.99
CA THR A 152 -3.76 7.15 -3.95
C THR A 152 -2.48 6.46 -4.38
N LEU A 153 -1.68 5.97 -3.44
CA LEU A 153 -0.41 5.28 -3.73
C LEU A 153 -0.62 3.97 -4.48
N TRP A 154 -1.65 3.19 -4.12
CA TRP A 154 -2.00 1.97 -4.84
C TRP A 154 -2.32 2.28 -6.31
N THR A 155 -3.18 3.26 -6.57
CA THR A 155 -3.59 3.61 -7.94
C THR A 155 -2.49 4.32 -8.74
N LEU A 156 -1.61 5.07 -8.07
CA LEU A 156 -0.56 5.84 -8.72
C LEU A 156 0.66 4.99 -9.08
N LEU A 157 1.06 4.08 -8.18
CA LEU A 157 2.34 3.37 -8.22
C LEU A 157 2.25 1.91 -8.67
N ASN A 158 1.05 1.30 -8.66
CA ASN A 158 0.86 -0.01 -9.28
C ASN A 158 0.25 0.14 -10.69
N PRO A 159 0.84 -0.48 -11.72
CA PRO A 159 0.28 -0.53 -13.07
C PRO A 159 -0.95 -1.43 -13.18
#